data_AF-A0A9D2MKP8-F1
#
_entry.id   AF-A0A9D2MKP8-F1
#
_cell.length_a   1.000
_cell.length_b   1.000
_cell.length_c   1.000
_cell.angle_alpha   90.00
_cell.angle_beta   90.00
_cell.angle_gamma   90.00
#
_symmetry.space_group_name_H-M   'P 1'
#
loop_
_entity.id
_entity.type
_entity.pdbx_description
1 polymer ?
#
loop_
_entity_poly.entity_id
_entity_poly.type
_entity_poly.pdbx_seq_one_letter_code
_entity_poly.pdbx_strand_id
1 'polypeptide(L)'
;MERNVCIRCGGEMVHIGQEKLQLGKFGWLTGSWDNLLSGALTVDIYCCRNCKKLEFYAVEPPEEEATIAQVPCPHCGELHDMDDAKCPHCGKRLY
;
A
#
# COMPACT_ATOMS: atom_id res chain seq x y z
N MET A 1 -15.93 7.25 -2.61
CA MET A 1 -16.78 7.52 -1.42
C MET A 1 -16.00 8.46 -0.52
N GLU A 2 -16.56 9.63 -0.21
CA GLU A 2 -15.89 10.60 0.68
C GLU A 2 -15.91 10.03 2.12
N ARG A 3 -14.72 9.78 2.69
CA ARG A 3 -14.52 9.10 3.99
C ARG A 3 -14.73 10.01 5.21
N ASN A 4 -15.35 11.17 5.02
CA ASN A 4 -15.54 12.21 6.04
C ASN A 4 -16.95 12.19 6.67
N VAL A 5 -17.86 11.32 6.22
CA VAL A 5 -19.25 11.25 6.73
C VAL A 5 -19.54 9.87 7.32
N CYS A 6 -20.01 9.85 8.56
CA CYS A 6 -20.36 8.63 9.29
C CYS A 6 -21.67 8.05 8.78
N ILE A 7 -21.62 6.85 8.21
CA ILE A 7 -22.81 6.17 7.65
C ILE A 7 -23.89 5.84 8.70
N ARG A 8 -23.54 5.83 9.99
CA ARG A 8 -24.48 5.55 11.09
C ARG A 8 -25.30 6.77 11.51
N CYS A 9 -24.72 7.98 11.46
CA CYS A 9 -25.36 9.17 12.05
C CYS A 9 -25.20 10.47 11.24
N GLY A 10 -24.53 10.42 10.09
CA GLY A 10 -24.24 11.59 9.25
C GLY A 10 -23.18 12.55 9.79
N GLY A 11 -22.62 12.30 10.98
CA GLY A 11 -21.61 13.17 11.60
C GLY A 11 -20.22 13.05 10.95
N GLU A 12 -19.37 14.05 11.19
CA GLU A 12 -17.98 14.10 10.69
C GLU A 12 -17.15 12.91 11.19
N MET A 13 -16.46 12.25 10.25
CA MET A 13 -15.43 11.25 10.50
C MET A 13 -14.05 11.91 10.44
N VAL A 14 -13.25 11.70 11.47
CA VAL A 14 -11.87 12.19 11.54
C VAL A 14 -10.88 11.05 11.53
N HIS A 15 -9.78 11.21 10.78
CA HIS A 15 -8.65 10.30 10.84
C HIS A 15 -7.98 10.41 12.21
N ILE A 16 -7.81 9.27 12.88
CA ILE A 16 -7.15 9.19 14.19
C ILE A 16 -5.69 8.78 14.04
N GLY A 17 -5.38 7.95 13.04
CA GLY A 17 -4.03 7.45 12.82
C GLY A 17 -4.03 6.10 12.13
N GLN A 18 -2.82 5.54 12.02
CA GLN A 18 -2.57 4.25 11.39
C GLN A 18 -2.02 3.28 12.43
N GLU A 19 -2.59 2.08 12.51
CA GLU A 19 -2.23 1.07 13.51
C GLU A 19 -2.04 -0.31 12.87
N LYS A 20 -1.25 -1.16 13.53
CA LYS A 20 -1.06 -2.56 13.12
C LYS A 20 -2.00 -3.48 13.90
N LEU A 21 -3.06 -3.94 13.25
CA LEU A 21 -3.95 -4.95 13.82
C LEU A 21 -3.29 -6.33 13.72
N GLN A 22 -3.04 -6.96 14.86
CA GLN A 22 -2.52 -8.33 14.94
C GLN A 22 -3.62 -9.31 14.53
N LEU A 23 -3.35 -10.16 13.54
CA LEU A 23 -4.33 -11.11 12.99
C LEU A 23 -4.36 -12.47 13.73
N GLY A 24 -3.79 -12.56 14.94
CA GLY A 24 -3.65 -13.82 15.71
C GLY A 24 -4.35 -13.83 17.08
N LYS A 25 -4.74 -15.02 17.54
CA LYS A 25 -5.30 -15.24 18.90
C LYS A 25 -4.16 -15.38 19.91
N PHE A 26 -4.12 -14.51 20.92
CA PHE A 26 -3.32 -14.72 22.12
C PHE A 26 -4.04 -15.72 23.04
N GLY A 27 -3.60 -16.98 23.05
CA GLY A 27 -4.08 -18.01 23.98
C GLY A 27 -3.01 -18.31 25.02
N TRP A 28 -3.25 -17.97 26.29
CA TRP A 28 -2.30 -18.13 27.41
C TRP A 28 -1.87 -19.60 27.66
N LEU A 29 -2.58 -20.60 27.12
CA LEU A 29 -2.36 -22.00 27.51
C LEU A 29 -1.59 -22.86 26.50
N THR A 30 -1.53 -22.54 25.20
CA THR A 30 -0.78 -23.33 24.19
C THR A 30 -0.56 -22.55 22.87
N GLY A 31 0.60 -21.95 22.63
CA GLY A 31 0.93 -21.59 21.23
C GLY A 31 1.78 -20.35 21.02
N SER A 32 3.10 -20.52 21.10
CA SER A 32 4.07 -19.46 20.75
C SER A 32 4.76 -19.66 19.39
N TRP A 33 4.37 -20.63 18.56
CA TRP A 33 5.06 -20.85 17.27
C TRP A 33 4.23 -20.57 16.02
N ASP A 34 2.90 -20.76 16.05
CA ASP A 34 2.06 -20.49 14.86
C ASP A 34 1.63 -19.02 14.72
N ASN A 35 1.71 -18.23 15.81
CA ASN A 35 1.30 -16.82 15.81
C ASN A 35 2.32 -15.89 15.12
N LEU A 36 3.58 -16.30 14.94
CA LEU A 36 4.60 -15.45 14.30
C LEU A 36 4.36 -15.30 12.78
N LEU A 37 3.63 -16.22 12.17
CA LEU A 37 3.26 -16.23 10.76
C LEU A 37 1.88 -15.59 10.48
N SER A 38 1.10 -15.25 11.50
CA SER A 38 -0.27 -14.76 11.31
C SER A 38 -0.32 -13.33 10.74
N GLY A 39 0.81 -12.63 10.68
CA GLY A 39 0.91 -11.31 10.06
C GLY A 39 0.21 -10.20 10.85
N ALA A 40 0.59 -8.96 10.56
CA ALA A 40 -0.07 -7.76 11.09
C ALA A 40 -0.61 -6.95 9.93
N LEU A 41 -1.89 -6.58 10.00
CA LEU A 41 -2.53 -5.73 8.99
C LEU A 41 -2.42 -4.27 9.43
N THR A 42 -1.71 -3.47 8.64
CA THR A 42 -1.68 -2.03 8.81
C THR A 42 -3.01 -1.45 8.33
N VAL A 43 -3.69 -0.70 9.20
CA VAL A 43 -4.97 -0.07 8.89
C VAL A 43 -4.96 1.41 9.24
N ASP A 44 -5.65 2.20 8.43
CA ASP A 44 -6.06 3.56 8.77
C ASP A 44 -7.35 3.53 9.58
N ILE A 45 -7.37 4.31 10.67
CA ILE A 45 -8.48 4.37 11.61
C ILE A 45 -9.16 5.73 11.51
N TYR A 46 -10.46 5.71 11.29
CA TYR A 46 -11.33 6.89 11.33
C TYR A 46 -12.35 6.76 12.46
N CYS A 47 -12.68 7.88 13.10
CA CYS A 47 -13.66 7.93 14.19
C CYS A 47 -14.68 9.04 13.97
N CYS A 48 -15.96 8.71 14.15
CA CYS A 48 -17.02 9.70 14.15
C CYS A 48 -16.95 10.56 15.42
N ARG A 49 -16.89 11.89 15.27
CA ARG A 49 -16.89 12.79 16.43
C ARG A 49 -18.16 12.70 17.27
N ASN A 50 -19.30 12.42 16.61
CA ASN A 50 -20.63 12.40 17.23
C ASN A 50 -20.93 11.07 17.94
N CYS A 51 -20.93 9.94 17.22
CA CYS A 51 -21.36 8.65 17.75
C CYS A 51 -20.22 7.68 18.11
N LYS A 52 -18.95 8.10 17.96
CA LYS A 52 -17.74 7.31 18.22
C LYS A 52 -17.63 6.00 17.43
N LYS A 53 -18.36 5.89 16.31
CA LYS A 53 -18.18 4.78 15.35
C LYS A 53 -16.75 4.81 14.81
N LEU A 54 -16.09 3.65 14.82
CA LEU A 54 -14.80 3.44 14.18
C LEU A 54 -14.97 2.80 12.80
N GLU A 55 -14.09 3.17 11.87
CA GLU A 55 -13.92 2.57 10.56
C GLU A 55 -12.44 2.28 10.34
N PHE A 56 -12.15 1.07 9.87
CA PHE A 56 -10.79 0.57 9.62
C PHE A 56 -10.65 0.32 8.12
N TYR A 57 -9.60 0.87 7.52
CA TYR A 57 -9.28 0.68 6.11
C TYR A 57 -7.90 0.06 6.00
N ALA A 58 -7.77 -1.04 5.24
CA ALA A 58 -6.46 -1.61 4.98
C ALA A 58 -5.59 -0.57 4.26
N VAL A 59 -4.37 -0.40 4.74
CA VAL A 59 -3.35 0.36 4.02
C VAL A 59 -2.69 -0.64 3.08
N GLU A 60 -3.11 -0.60 1.82
CA GLU A 60 -2.41 -1.33 0.79
C GLU A 60 -0.97 -0.79 0.72
N PRO A 61 0.05 -1.65 0.76
CA PRO A 61 1.40 -1.19 0.46
C PRO A 61 1.35 -0.54 -0.93
N PRO A 62 2.12 0.53 -1.18
CA PRO A 62 2.24 1.06 -2.53
C PRO A 62 2.56 -0.12 -3.44
N GLU A 63 1.73 -0.35 -4.46
CA GLU A 63 2.11 -1.25 -5.53
C GLU A 63 3.49 -0.75 -5.98
N GLU A 64 4.52 -1.56 -5.78
CA GLU A 64 5.79 -1.32 -6.45
C GLU A 64 5.41 -1.38 -7.93
N GLU A 65 5.17 -0.21 -8.53
CA GLU A 65 5.01 -0.09 -9.97
C GLU A 65 6.14 -0.93 -10.54
N ALA A 66 5.80 -1.95 -11.32
CA ALA A 66 6.78 -2.86 -11.87
C ALA A 66 7.66 -2.05 -12.82
N THR A 67 8.68 -1.39 -12.27
CA THR A 67 9.58 -0.52 -13.02
C THR A 67 10.37 -1.43 -13.92
N ILE A 68 10.18 -1.27 -15.22
CA ILE A 68 10.95 -1.98 -16.22
C ILE A 68 12.43 -1.64 -15.97
N ALA A 69 13.30 -2.65 -16.01
CA ALA A 69 14.72 -2.43 -15.77
C ALA A 69 15.27 -1.42 -16.80
N GLN A 70 16.00 -0.41 -16.34
CA GLN A 70 16.62 0.58 -17.21
C GLN A 70 18.01 0.10 -17.66
N VAL A 71 18.33 0.26 -18.94
CA VAL A 71 19.63 -0.12 -19.54
C VAL A 71 20.22 1.02 -20.38
N PRO A 72 21.55 1.16 -20.48
CA PRO A 72 22.16 2.22 -21.28
C PRO A 72 22.09 1.92 -22.77
N CYS A 73 21.69 2.91 -23.57
CA CYS A 73 21.65 2.80 -25.02
C CYS A 73 23.07 2.55 -25.59
N PRO A 74 23.27 1.54 -26.47
CA PRO A 74 24.57 1.23 -27.07
C PRO A 74 25.08 2.31 -28.05
N HIS A 75 24.25 3.30 -28.38
CA HIS A 75 24.60 4.36 -29.34
C HIS A 75 24.86 5.72 -28.70
N CYS A 76 24.10 6.11 -27.67
CA CYS A 76 24.24 7.42 -27.02
C CYS A 76 24.55 7.34 -25.53
N GLY A 77 24.48 6.15 -24.92
CA GLY A 77 24.80 5.93 -23.50
C GLY A 77 23.69 6.31 -22.51
N GLU A 78 22.65 7.00 -22.96
CA GLU A 78 21.52 7.40 -22.11
C GLU A 78 20.66 6.19 -21.70
N LEU A 79 20.13 6.21 -20.48
CA LEU A 79 19.29 5.14 -19.94
C LEU A 79 17.91 5.14 -20.59
N HIS A 80 17.36 3.95 -20.82
CA HIS A 80 16.02 3.75 -21.37
C HIS A 80 15.41 2.45 -20.81
N ASP A 81 14.10 2.25 -20.98
CA ASP A 81 13.44 1.02 -20.53
C ASP A 81 13.92 -0.16 -21.37
N MET A 82 14.21 -1.29 -20.73
CA MET A 82 14.81 -2.44 -21.42
C MET A 82 14.01 -2.87 -22.65
N ASP A 83 12.69 -2.75 -22.67
CA ASP A 83 11.79 -3.17 -23.76
C ASP A 83 11.56 -2.10 -24.85
N ASP A 84 12.20 -0.94 -24.77
CA ASP A 84 12.16 0.08 -25.82
C ASP A 84 12.71 -0.47 -27.14
N ALA A 85 11.89 -0.51 -28.19
CA ALA A 85 12.32 -0.88 -29.55
C ALA A 85 13.24 0.17 -30.20
N LYS A 86 13.17 1.43 -29.73
CA LYS A 86 13.98 2.56 -30.21
C LYS A 86 14.35 3.44 -29.03
N CYS A 87 15.58 3.93 -29.03
CA CYS A 87 16.05 4.82 -27.98
C CYS A 87 15.23 6.12 -27.99
N PRO A 88 14.58 6.52 -26.88
CA PRO A 88 13.79 7.75 -26.82
C PRO A 88 14.64 9.02 -26.96
N HIS A 89 15.94 8.92 -26.70
CA HIS A 89 16.88 10.05 -26.74
C HIS A 89 17.53 10.25 -28.11
N CYS A 90 17.93 9.18 -28.80
CA CYS A 90 18.65 9.28 -30.08
C CYS A 90 17.90 8.70 -31.29
N GLY A 91 16.72 8.10 -31.08
CA GLY A 91 15.85 7.58 -32.14
C GLY A 91 16.37 6.35 -32.89
N LYS A 92 17.59 5.87 -32.56
CA LYS A 92 18.15 4.64 -33.15
C LYS A 92 17.41 3.42 -32.63
N ARG A 93 17.29 2.42 -33.50
CA ARG A 93 16.72 1.12 -33.14
C ARG A 93 17.63 0.42 -32.13
N LEU A 94 17.02 -0.05 -31.05
CA LEU A 94 17.62 -0.92 -30.06
C LEU A 94 17.26 -2.36 -30.48
N TYR A 95 18.24 -3.28 -30.38
CA TYR A 95 18.22 -4.68 -30.82
C TYR A 95 17.12 -5.14 -31.82
#